data_AF-A0A1E3XFQ3-F1
#
_entry.id   AF-A0A1E3XFQ3-F1
#
_cell.length_a   1.000
_cell.length_b   1.000
_cell.length_c   1.000
_cell.angle_alpha   90.00
_cell.angle_beta   90.00
_cell.angle_gamma   90.00
#
_symmetry.space_group_name_H-M   'P 1'
#
loop_
_entity.id
_entity.type
_entity.pdbx_description
1 polymer ?
#
loop_
_entity_poly.entity_id
_entity_poly.type
_entity_poly.pdbx_seq_one_letter_code
_entity_poly.pdbx_strand_id
1 'polypeptide(L)'
;MAGLTFSLICIMSRPDTERLLLDKQDYVQASEKLWGATAQIIKAVALKRGKKLRSHEAIIKYADKLSEELNDKSILVHFSVANSLHQNFYENWLSPKMVIQDAKIVEKLIKKLRPLAD
;
A
#
# COMPACT_ATOMS: atom_id res chain seq x y z
N MET A 1 4.74 1.23 27.05
CA MET A 1 5.59 1.82 25.99
C MET A 1 4.96 1.60 24.60
N ALA A 2 3.85 2.26 24.29
CA ALA A 2 3.14 2.11 23.00
C ALA A 2 3.32 3.32 22.04
N GLY A 3 4.17 4.29 22.40
CA GLY A 3 4.25 5.58 21.70
C GLY A 3 5.25 5.66 20.54
N LEU A 4 6.09 4.65 20.31
CA LEU A 4 7.19 4.73 19.32
C LEU A 4 6.92 4.00 18.00
N THR A 5 5.95 3.08 17.95
CA THR A 5 5.62 2.34 16.72
C THR A 5 4.70 3.11 15.78
N PHE A 6 3.87 4.00 16.29
CA PHE A 6 2.97 4.83 15.47
C PHE A 6 3.74 5.91 14.69
N SER A 7 4.83 6.43 15.26
CA SER A 7 5.61 7.51 14.66
C SER A 7 6.38 7.10 13.39
N LEU A 8 6.80 5.83 13.28
CA LEU A 8 7.49 5.36 12.05
C LEU A 8 6.51 5.12 10.89
N ILE A 9 5.28 4.69 11.19
CA ILE A 9 4.21 4.49 10.19
C ILE A 9 3.75 5.85 9.63
N CYS A 10 3.69 6.89 10.46
CA CYS A 10 3.31 8.25 10.04
C CYS A 10 4.38 8.99 9.20
N ILE A 11 5.66 8.63 9.31
CA ILE A 11 6.73 9.34 8.57
C ILE A 11 6.86 8.83 7.13
N MET A 12 6.60 7.55 6.86
CA MET A 12 6.83 6.95 5.54
C MET A 12 5.61 6.96 4.59
N SER A 13 4.40 7.13 5.11
CA SER A 13 3.15 7.11 4.32
C SER A 13 2.40 8.46 4.39
N ARG A 14 3.12 9.57 4.16
CA ARG A 14 2.44 10.87 4.01
C ARG A 14 1.76 10.91 2.64
N PRO A 15 0.41 10.97 2.58
CA PRO A 15 -0.30 11.08 1.31
C PRO A 15 0.15 12.30 0.48
N ASP A 16 0.75 13.30 1.13
CA ASP A 16 1.30 14.47 0.46
C ASP A 16 2.48 14.12 -0.46
N THR A 17 3.33 13.15 -0.10
CA THR A 17 4.51 12.81 -0.92
C THR A 17 4.09 12.20 -2.26
N GLU A 18 3.13 11.29 -2.25
CA GLU A 18 2.61 10.65 -3.46
C GLU A 18 1.90 11.67 -4.35
N ARG A 19 1.07 12.55 -3.75
CA ARG A 19 0.41 13.65 -4.48
C ARG A 19 1.43 14.60 -5.11
N LEU A 20 2.47 14.99 -4.37
CA LEU A 20 3.54 15.84 -4.89
C LEU A 20 4.29 15.20 -6.07
N LEU A 21 4.50 13.88 -6.06
CA LEU A 21 5.15 13.17 -7.17
C LEU A 21 4.24 13.11 -8.41
N LEU A 22 2.93 12.91 -8.20
CA LEU A 22 1.94 13.00 -9.29
C LEU A 22 1.89 14.42 -9.87
N ASP A 23 1.93 15.46 -9.03
CA ASP A 23 1.94 16.86 -9.47
C ASP A 23 3.22 17.21 -10.26
N LYS A 24 4.36 16.63 -9.85
CA LYS A 24 5.65 16.73 -10.55
C LYS A 24 5.79 15.79 -11.74
N GLN A 25 4.77 14.97 -12.03
CA GLN A 25 4.76 13.97 -13.11
C GLN A 25 5.87 12.91 -13.00
N ASP A 26 6.39 12.67 -11.79
CA ASP A 26 7.33 11.58 -11.51
C ASP A 26 6.56 10.30 -11.18
N TYR A 27 5.97 9.71 -12.23
CA TYR A 27 5.05 8.58 -12.10
C TYR A 27 5.74 7.30 -11.63
N VAL A 28 7.00 7.09 -11.98
CA VAL A 28 7.80 5.94 -11.53
C VAL A 28 7.97 5.98 -10.02
N GLN A 29 8.38 7.12 -9.47
CA GLN A 29 8.53 7.25 -8.02
C GLN A 29 7.19 7.28 -7.30
N ALA A 30 6.15 7.89 -7.90
CA ALA A 30 4.81 7.83 -7.34
C ALA A 30 4.34 6.38 -7.18
N SER A 31 4.57 5.52 -8.19
CA SER A 31 4.22 4.11 -8.15
C SER A 31 4.90 3.36 -7.00
N GLU A 32 6.21 3.56 -6.81
CA GLU A 32 6.96 2.91 -5.71
C GLU A 32 6.47 3.37 -4.34
N LYS A 33 6.20 4.66 -4.16
CA LYS A 33 5.69 5.19 -2.88
C LYS A 33 4.31 4.65 -2.55
N LEU A 34 3.40 4.59 -3.52
CA LEU A 34 2.06 4.03 -3.35
C LEU A 34 2.10 2.55 -2.97
N TRP A 35 2.97 1.76 -3.61
CA TRP A 35 3.16 0.37 -3.23
C TRP A 35 3.74 0.25 -1.81
N GLY A 36 4.75 1.06 -1.49
CA GLY A 36 5.34 1.14 -0.15
C GLY A 36 4.31 1.46 0.94
N ALA A 37 3.43 2.43 0.70
CA ALA A 37 2.35 2.78 1.63
C ALA A 37 1.36 1.63 1.83
N THR A 38 1.02 0.91 0.74
CA THR A 38 0.18 -0.29 0.79
C THR A 38 0.83 -1.40 1.61
N ALA A 39 2.12 -1.67 1.38
CA ALA A 39 2.89 -2.65 2.13
C ALA A 39 2.94 -2.29 3.63
N GLN A 40 3.10 -1.01 3.98
CA GLN A 40 3.15 -0.58 5.37
C GLN A 40 1.81 -0.74 6.08
N ILE A 41 0.68 -0.40 5.45
CA ILE A 41 -0.61 -0.58 6.12
C ILE A 41 -0.93 -2.06 6.35
N ILE A 42 -0.60 -2.94 5.40
CA ILE A 42 -0.76 -4.39 5.56
C ILE A 42 0.14 -4.91 6.70
N LYS A 43 1.40 -4.47 6.75
CA LYS A 43 2.31 -4.79 7.86
C LYS A 43 1.78 -4.30 9.21
N ALA A 44 1.18 -3.11 9.25
CA ALA A 44 0.61 -2.56 10.48
C ALA A 44 -0.59 -3.38 10.97
N VAL A 45 -1.52 -3.75 10.08
CA VAL A 45 -2.63 -4.67 10.41
C VAL A 45 -2.10 -6.00 10.93
N ALA A 46 -1.10 -6.59 10.25
CA ALA A 46 -0.48 -7.83 10.70
C ALA A 46 0.19 -7.71 12.07
N LEU A 47 0.91 -6.61 12.31
CA LEU A 47 1.61 -6.35 13.56
C LEU A 47 0.65 -6.19 14.73
N LYS A 48 -0.47 -5.49 14.53
CA LYS A 48 -1.55 -5.35 15.52
C LYS A 48 -2.13 -6.71 15.91
N ARG A 49 -2.12 -7.67 14.98
CA ARG A 49 -2.53 -9.07 15.20
C ARG A 49 -1.36 -9.99 15.60
N GLY A 50 -0.25 -9.43 16.09
CA GLY A 50 0.89 -10.18 16.61
C GLY A 50 1.79 -10.84 15.55
N LYS A 51 1.65 -10.50 14.26
CA LYS A 51 2.43 -11.09 13.16
C LYS A 51 3.38 -10.07 12.53
N LYS A 52 4.66 -10.41 12.40
CA LYS A 52 5.67 -9.60 11.71
C LYS A 52 5.90 -10.14 10.30
N LEU A 53 5.53 -9.36 9.27
CA LEU A 53 5.78 -9.70 7.87
C LEU A 53 7.13 -9.16 7.41
N ARG A 54 8.03 -10.02 6.90
CA ARG A 54 9.42 -9.67 6.58
C ARG A 54 9.78 -9.73 5.09
N SER A 55 8.88 -10.18 4.22
CA SER A 55 9.14 -10.33 2.79
C SER A 55 7.94 -9.89 1.96
N HIS A 56 8.16 -9.61 0.67
CA HIS A 56 7.10 -9.36 -0.31
C HIS A 56 6.08 -10.50 -0.34
N GLU A 57 6.58 -11.74 -0.41
CA GLU A 57 5.75 -12.95 -0.37
C GLU A 57 4.85 -12.99 0.88
N ALA A 58 5.38 -12.65 2.05
CA ALA A 58 4.60 -12.62 3.29
C ALA A 58 3.50 -11.56 3.27
N ILE A 59 3.74 -10.40 2.63
CA ILE A 59 2.72 -9.36 2.44
C ILE A 59 1.62 -9.85 1.51
N ILE A 60 1.99 -10.49 0.40
CA ILE A 60 1.04 -11.03 -0.58
C ILE A 60 0.14 -12.09 0.06
N LYS A 61 0.74 -13.10 0.72
CA LYS A 61 -0.01 -14.16 1.42
C LYS A 61 -0.92 -13.61 2.51
N TYR A 62 -0.49 -12.54 3.19
CA TYR A 62 -1.29 -11.92 4.23
C TYR A 62 -2.47 -11.11 3.66
N ALA A 63 -2.28 -10.41 2.53
CA ALA A 63 -3.35 -9.69 1.85
C ALA A 63 -4.47 -10.63 1.38
N ASP A 64 -4.09 -11.78 0.82
CA ASP A 64 -5.02 -12.85 0.41
C ASP A 64 -5.81 -13.39 1.61
N LYS A 65 -5.09 -13.81 2.67
CA LYS A 65 -5.72 -14.23 3.92
C LYS A 65 -6.66 -13.18 4.51
N LEU A 66 -6.28 -11.90 4.48
CA LEU A 66 -7.09 -10.81 5.00
C LEU A 66 -8.37 -10.60 4.17
N SER A 67 -8.28 -10.78 2.85
CA SER A 67 -9.42 -10.77 1.93
C SER A 67 -10.42 -11.87 2.28
N GLU A 68 -9.94 -13.10 2.56
CA GLU A 68 -10.78 -14.22 2.98
C GLU A 68 -11.44 -13.98 4.35
N GLU A 69 -10.65 -13.58 5.35
CA GLU A 69 -11.13 -13.35 6.72
C GLU A 69 -12.22 -12.27 6.80
N LEU A 70 -12.11 -11.23 5.98
CA LEU A 70 -13.06 -10.13 5.94
C LEU A 70 -14.20 -10.36 4.93
N ASN A 71 -14.17 -11.49 4.21
CA ASN A 71 -15.07 -11.79 3.09
C ASN A 71 -15.16 -10.63 2.08
N ASP A 72 -14.02 -9.99 1.78
CA ASP A 72 -13.94 -8.79 0.96
C ASP A 72 -12.86 -8.93 -0.13
N LYS A 73 -13.29 -9.47 -1.27
CA LYS A 73 -12.45 -9.69 -2.45
C LYS A 73 -11.81 -8.42 -3.01
N SER A 74 -12.34 -7.23 -2.69
CA SER A 74 -11.75 -5.97 -3.16
C SER A 74 -10.36 -5.73 -2.58
N ILE A 75 -10.03 -6.33 -1.43
CA ILE A 75 -8.69 -6.26 -0.84
C ILE A 75 -7.67 -6.89 -1.78
N LEU A 76 -7.93 -8.12 -2.25
CA LEU A 76 -7.04 -8.83 -3.17
C LEU A 76 -6.94 -8.10 -4.51
N VAL A 77 -8.07 -7.65 -5.07
CA VAL A 77 -8.08 -6.92 -6.36
C VAL A 77 -7.29 -5.62 -6.27
N HIS A 78 -7.53 -4.78 -5.26
CA HIS A 78 -6.80 -3.53 -5.10
C HIS A 78 -5.31 -3.75 -4.78
N PHE A 79 -4.98 -4.82 -4.06
CA PHE A 79 -3.59 -5.16 -3.78
C PHE A 79 -2.85 -5.62 -5.05
N SER A 80 -3.51 -6.33 -5.97
CA SER A 80 -2.95 -6.63 -7.29
C SER A 80 -2.65 -5.36 -8.10
N VAL A 81 -3.48 -4.31 -7.99
CA VAL A 81 -3.20 -3.00 -8.59
C VAL A 81 -1.96 -2.36 -7.95
N ALA A 82 -1.81 -2.45 -6.62
CA ALA A 82 -0.57 -1.99 -5.97
C ALA A 82 0.67 -2.74 -6.49
N ASN A 83 0.57 -4.05 -6.74
CA ASN A 83 1.68 -4.83 -7.33
C ASN A 83 2.02 -4.39 -8.76
N SER A 84 1.02 -3.97 -9.56
CA SER A 84 1.26 -3.36 -10.88
C SER A 84 2.06 -2.06 -10.76
N LEU A 85 1.75 -1.21 -9.78
CA LEU A 85 2.55 -0.01 -9.49
C LEU A 85 3.99 -0.37 -9.07
N HIS A 86 4.17 -1.39 -8.24
CA HIS A 86 5.51 -1.85 -7.88
C HIS A 86 6.30 -2.32 -9.11
N GLN A 87 5.68 -3.07 -10.00
CA GLN A 87 6.30 -3.48 -11.26
C GLN A 87 6.64 -2.27 -12.14
N ASN A 88 5.75 -1.26 -12.17
CA ASN A 88 5.99 -0.02 -12.91
C ASN A 88 7.24 0.74 -12.45
N PHE A 89 7.65 0.61 -11.18
CA PHE A 89 8.89 1.20 -10.71
C PHE A 89 10.13 0.68 -11.48
N TYR A 90 10.11 -0.60 -11.86
CA TYR A 90 11.21 -1.23 -12.61
C TYR A 90 11.05 -1.09 -14.13
N GLU A 91 9.82 -1.18 -14.62
CA GLU A 91 9.55 -1.29 -16.05
C GLU A 91 9.10 0.02 -16.71
N ASN A 92 8.63 1.00 -15.94
CA ASN A 92 8.12 2.29 -16.41
C ASN A 92 7.16 2.16 -17.62
N TRP A 93 6.26 1.17 -17.55
CA TRP A 93 5.40 0.73 -18.65
C TRP A 93 3.97 1.26 -18.55
N LEU A 94 3.55 1.73 -17.37
CA LEU A 94 2.23 2.33 -17.18
C LEU A 94 2.19 3.75 -17.70
N SER A 95 1.10 4.08 -18.41
CA SER A 95 0.85 5.47 -18.78
C SER A 95 0.57 6.34 -17.54
N PRO A 96 0.82 7.66 -17.61
CA PRO A 96 0.42 8.62 -16.56
C PRO A 96 -1.02 8.45 -16.07
N LYS A 97 -1.95 8.26 -17.02
CA LYS A 97 -3.37 8.05 -16.74
C LYS A 97 -3.61 6.80 -15.90
N MET A 98 -2.90 5.71 -16.18
CA MET A 98 -3.00 4.46 -15.42
C MET A 98 -2.46 4.67 -14.01
N VAL A 99 -1.29 5.30 -13.84
CA VAL A 99 -0.71 5.56 -12.51
C VAL A 99 -1.66 6.41 -11.64
N ILE A 100 -2.30 7.44 -12.21
CA ILE A 100 -3.28 8.26 -11.49
C ILE A 100 -4.55 7.46 -11.11
N GLN A 101 -5.02 6.57 -11.98
CA GLN A 101 -6.17 5.69 -11.69
C GLN A 101 -5.83 4.69 -10.59
N ASP A 102 -4.69 4.03 -10.71
CA ASP A 102 -4.20 3.02 -9.78
C ASP A 102 -3.92 3.62 -8.40
N ALA A 103 -3.39 4.85 -8.35
CA ALA A 103 -3.24 5.61 -7.09
C ALA A 103 -4.57 5.74 -6.33
N LYS A 104 -5.67 6.07 -7.03
CA LYS A 104 -7.01 6.18 -6.40
C LYS A 104 -7.50 4.83 -5.87
N ILE A 105 -7.17 3.74 -6.55
CA ILE A 105 -7.52 2.38 -6.12
C ILE A 105 -6.75 2.01 -4.85
N VAL A 106 -5.43 2.26 -4.85
CA VAL A 106 -4.56 2.03 -3.69
C VAL A 106 -4.99 2.88 -2.49
N GLU A 107 -5.32 4.16 -2.69
CA GLU A 107 -5.84 5.02 -1.62
C GLU A 107 -7.10 4.42 -0.96
N LYS A 108 -8.01 3.81 -1.75
CA LYS A 108 -9.20 3.14 -1.20
C LYS A 108 -8.82 1.93 -0.35
N LEU A 109 -7.84 1.13 -0.78
CA LEU A 109 -7.34 0.01 0.01
C LEU A 109 -6.73 0.49 1.33
N ILE A 110 -5.86 1.51 1.30
CA ILE A 110 -5.23 2.06 2.51
C ILE A 110 -6.29 2.58 3.48
N LYS A 111 -7.27 3.36 3.01
CA LYS A 111 -8.37 3.88 3.83
C LYS A 111 -9.20 2.75 4.46
N LYS A 112 -9.45 1.68 3.70
CA LYS A 112 -10.18 0.50 4.17
C LYS A 112 -9.42 -0.25 5.27
N LEU A 113 -8.11 -0.40 5.15
CA LEU A 113 -7.28 -1.15 6.10
C LEU A 113 -6.90 -0.35 7.35
N ARG A 114 -6.95 0.99 7.29
CA ARG A 114 -6.53 1.87 8.40
C ARG A 114 -7.19 1.56 9.75
N PRO A 115 -8.52 1.38 9.85
CA PRO A 115 -9.16 1.05 11.14
C PRO A 115 -8.69 -0.28 11.73
N LEU A 116 -8.15 -1.18 10.90
CA LEU A 116 -7.63 -2.47 11.34
C LEU A 116 -6.18 -2.38 11.85
N ALA A 117 -5.50 -1.25 11.61
CA ALA A 117 -4.12 -1.00 12.02
C ALA A 117 -4.01 -0.10 13.27
N ASP A 118 -5.04 0.71 13.55
CA ASP A 118 -5.07 1.71 14.64
C ASP A 118 -5.26 1.12 16.04
#